data_AF-A0A955P7H9-F1
#
_entry.id   AF-A0A955P7H9-F1
#
_cell.length_a   1.000
_cell.length_b   1.000
_cell.length_c   1.000
_cell.angle_alpha   90.00
_cell.angle_beta   90.00
_cell.angle_gamma   90.00
#
_symmetry.space_group_name_H-M   'P 1'
#
loop_
_entity.id
_entity.type
_entity.pdbx_description
1 polymer ?
#
loop_
_entity_poly.entity_id
_entity_poly.type
_entity_poly.pdbx_seq_one_letter_code
_entity_poly.pdbx_strand_id
1 'polypeptide(L)'
;MIGKDLKRAIRNGERVYGTCVVSISPQWPAMIAGTGLDFVFIDTEHIPIDRTELSWMCQNFSARGLAPIVRIPKPDPYLACMVLDGGAQGVVAPYM
;
A
#
# COMPACT_ATOMS: atom_id res chain seq x y z
N MET A 1 11.18 0.52 4.60
CA MET A 1 11.20 -0.70 3.77
C MET A 1 10.56 -0.46 2.40
N ILE A 2 11.17 -0.91 1.30
CA ILE A 2 10.51 -0.96 -0.03
C ILE A 2 9.95 -2.37 -0.30
N GLY A 3 9.08 -2.52 -1.30
CA GLY A 3 8.32 -3.75 -1.55
C GLY A 3 9.14 -5.02 -1.66
N LYS A 4 10.33 -4.96 -2.27
CA LYS A 4 11.25 -6.11 -2.36
C LYS A 4 11.75 -6.55 -0.98
N ASP A 5 12.04 -5.59 -0.10
CA ASP A 5 12.46 -5.86 1.27
C ASP A 5 11.30 -6.43 2.09
N LEU A 6 10.09 -5.86 1.94
CA LEU A 6 8.89 -6.36 2.62
C LEU A 6 8.60 -7.82 2.22
N LYS A 7 8.64 -8.12 0.93
CA LYS A 7 8.46 -9.48 0.41
C LYS A 7 9.52 -10.45 0.94
N ARG A 8 10.77 -9.99 1.10
CA ARG A 8 11.85 -10.80 1.69
C ARG A 8 11.58 -11.07 3.17
N ALA A 9 11.29 -10.03 3.95
CA ALA A 9 11.00 -10.13 5.39
C ALA A 9 9.86 -11.13 5.66
N ILE A 10 8.74 -10.99 4.95
CA ILE A 10 7.60 -11.91 5.05
C ILE A 10 8.00 -13.35 4.73
N ARG A 11 8.79 -13.57 3.67
CA ARG A 11 9.27 -14.91 3.28
C ARG A 11 10.23 -15.53 4.30
N ASN A 12 10.99 -14.70 5.01
CA ASN A 12 11.89 -15.12 6.06
C ASN A 12 11.17 -15.38 7.40
N GLY A 13 9.86 -15.14 7.49
CA GLY A 13 9.11 -15.24 8.75
C GLY A 13 9.39 -14.08 9.72
N GLU A 14 9.98 -12.99 9.24
CA GLU A 14 10.17 -11.77 10.03
C GLU A 14 8.80 -11.10 10.28
N ARG A 15 8.65 -10.50 11.46
CA ARG A 15 7.45 -9.72 11.79
C ARG A 15 7.53 -8.37 11.10
N VAL A 16 6.46 -8.00 10.40
CA VAL A 16 6.31 -6.69 9.75
C VAL A 16 5.08 -5.98 10.31
N TYR A 17 5.18 -4.67 10.50
CA TYR A 17 4.13 -3.85 11.06
C TYR A 17 3.61 -2.87 10.01
N GLY A 18 2.29 -2.70 9.95
CA GLY A 18 1.67 -1.75 9.04
C GLY A 18 0.38 -1.19 9.59
N THR A 19 -0.12 -0.14 8.93
CA THR A 19 -1.37 0.53 9.30
C THR A 19 -2.26 0.74 8.09
N CYS A 20 -3.57 0.77 8.31
CA CYS A 20 -4.55 1.14 7.29
C CYS A 20 -4.62 2.67 7.16
N VAL A 21 -4.58 3.17 5.93
CA VAL A 21 -4.76 4.59 5.62
C VAL A 21 -6.09 4.77 4.91
N VAL A 22 -7.00 5.49 5.58
CA VAL A 22 -8.38 5.73 5.11
C VAL A 22 -8.63 7.19 4.70
N SER A 23 -7.57 7.99 4.61
CA SER A 23 -7.64 9.42 4.29
C SER A 23 -6.57 9.78 3.25
N ILE A 24 -6.98 10.56 2.25
CA ILE A 24 -6.12 11.09 1.19
C ILE A 24 -5.35 12.36 1.60
N SER A 25 -5.45 12.79 2.87
CA SER A 25 -4.79 14.02 3.32
C SER A 25 -3.28 13.95 3.09
N PRO A 26 -2.66 14.99 2.48
CA PRO A 26 -1.25 14.98 2.17
C PRO A 26 -0.33 15.03 3.39
N GLN A 27 -0.89 15.20 4.59
CA GLN A 27 -0.16 15.22 5.85
C GLN A 27 0.19 13.80 6.34
N TRP A 28 -0.61 12.79 5.97
CA TRP A 28 -0.44 11.42 6.49
C TRP A 28 0.90 10.77 6.12
N PRO A 29 1.43 10.87 4.89
CA PRO A 29 2.71 10.27 4.56
C PRO A 29 3.85 10.72 5.47
N ALA A 30 3.91 12.01 5.83
CA ALA A 30 4.93 12.52 6.72
C ALA A 30 4.72 12.04 8.17
N MET A 31 3.48 12.07 8.66
CA MET A 31 3.14 11.62 10.01
C MET A 31 3.44 10.13 10.23
N ILE A 32 3.13 9.29 9.25
CA ILE A 32 3.29 7.84 9.37
C ILE A 32 4.77 7.44 9.21
N ALA A 33 5.56 8.13 8.38
CA ALA A 33 6.96 7.81 8.17
C ALA A 33 7.81 7.78 9.46
N GLY A 34 7.46 8.60 10.46
CA GLY A 34 8.15 8.64 11.76
C GLY A 34 7.82 7.50 12.73
N THR A 35 6.88 6.61 12.38
CA THR A 35 6.33 5.61 13.32
C THR A 35 7.11 4.29 13.37
N GLY A 36 8.05 4.07 12.44
CA GLY A 36 8.79 2.81 12.34
C GLY A 36 8.00 1.65 11.72
N LEU A 37 6.87 1.93 11.06
CA LEU A 37 6.13 0.94 10.30
C LEU A 37 6.87 0.51 9.02
N ASP A 38 6.58 -0.69 8.54
CA ASP A 38 7.19 -1.28 7.35
C ASP A 38 6.37 -1.03 6.08
N PHE A 39 5.04 -0.99 6.23
CA PHE A 39 4.11 -0.85 5.11
C PHE A 39 2.86 -0.06 5.49
N VAL A 40 2.16 0.44 4.46
CA VAL A 40 0.81 0.99 4.59
C VAL A 40 -0.17 0.17 3.78
N PHE A 41 -1.35 -0.04 4.35
CA PHE A 41 -2.46 -0.70 3.69
C PHE A 41 -3.43 0.36 3.16
N ILE A 42 -3.62 0.40 1.85
CA ILE A 42 -4.51 1.34 1.18
C ILE A 42 -5.72 0.56 0.68
N ASP A 43 -6.89 0.99 1.14
CA ASP A 43 -8.14 0.31 0.87
C ASP A 43 -8.93 1.00 -0.23
N THR A 44 -8.95 0.41 -1.44
CA THR A 44 -9.76 0.93 -2.56
C THR A 44 -11.15 0.30 -2.64
N GLU A 45 -11.47 -0.65 -1.75
CA GLU A 45 -12.77 -1.33 -1.72
C GLU A 45 -13.80 -0.55 -0.88
N HIS A 46 -13.40 0.05 0.24
CA HIS A 46 -14.32 0.76 1.13
C HIS A 46 -14.04 2.26 1.28
N ILE A 47 -12.92 2.76 0.76
CA ILE A 47 -12.61 4.19 0.78
C ILE A 47 -12.73 4.74 -0.65
N PRO A 48 -13.40 5.88 -0.86
CA PRO A 48 -13.56 6.49 -2.17
C PRO A 48 -12.25 7.14 -2.61
N ILE A 49 -11.31 6.32 -3.06
CA ILE A 49 -10.00 6.73 -3.57
C ILE A 49 -10.00 6.48 -5.07
N ASP A 50 -9.74 7.51 -5.86
CA ASP A 50 -9.57 7.35 -7.31
C ASP A 50 -8.17 6.87 -7.70
N ARG A 51 -7.97 6.59 -8.99
CA ARG A 51 -6.68 6.07 -9.49
C ARG A 51 -5.53 7.08 -9.36
N THR A 52 -5.82 8.36 -9.50
CA THR A 52 -4.83 9.44 -9.43
C THR A 52 -4.38 9.62 -7.98
N GLU A 53 -5.34 9.66 -7.06
CA GLU A 53 -5.11 9.72 -5.62
C GLU A 53 -4.32 8.51 -5.13
N LEU A 54 -4.72 7.30 -5.55
CA LEU A 54 -4.00 6.06 -5.22
C LEU A 54 -2.55 6.12 -5.69
N SER A 55 -2.32 6.51 -6.95
CA SER A 55 -0.97 6.61 -7.50
C SER A 55 -0.12 7.62 -6.73
N TRP A 56 -0.71 8.78 -6.39
CA TRP A 56 -0.04 9.80 -5.59
C TRP A 56 0.31 9.28 -4.18
N MET A 57 -0.61 8.58 -3.51
CA MET A 57 -0.38 7.98 -2.20
C MET A 57 0.75 6.95 -2.26
N CYS A 58 0.69 6.00 -3.20
CA CYS A 58 1.70 4.96 -3.39
C CYS A 58 3.11 5.55 -3.55
N GLN A 59 3.26 6.56 -4.42
CA GLN A 59 4.55 7.23 -4.63
C GLN A 59 5.03 7.94 -3.36
N ASN A 60 4.15 8.63 -2.63
CA ASN A 60 4.52 9.37 -1.43
C ASN A 60 4.93 8.49 -0.26
N PHE A 61 4.23 7.37 -0.05
CA PHE A 61 4.60 6.40 0.98
C PHE A 61 5.89 5.66 0.60
N SER A 62 6.01 5.21 -0.65
CA SER A 62 7.23 4.55 -1.13
C SER A 62 8.45 5.44 -1.01
N ALA A 63 8.35 6.74 -1.35
CA ALA A 63 9.44 7.71 -1.22
C ALA A 63 9.92 7.89 0.24
N ARG A 64 9.07 7.54 1.21
CA ARG A 64 9.36 7.60 2.65
C ARG A 64 9.72 6.23 3.24
N GLY A 65 9.96 5.24 2.38
CA GLY A 65 10.31 3.90 2.82
C GLY A 65 9.15 3.18 3.50
N LEU A 66 7.91 3.43 3.11
CA LEU A 66 6.75 2.64 3.51
C LEU A 66 6.23 1.94 2.27
N ALA A 67 6.16 0.61 2.28
CA ALA A 67 5.65 -0.14 1.13
C ALA A 67 4.12 0.03 1.03
N PRO A 68 3.57 0.59 -0.07
CA PRO A 68 2.14 0.67 -0.27
C PRO A 68 1.57 -0.68 -0.71
N ILE A 69 0.70 -1.26 0.11
CA ILE A 69 -0.03 -2.50 -0.17
C ILE A 69 -1.48 -2.14 -0.41
N VAL A 70 -1.98 -2.47 -1.60
CA VAL A 70 -3.30 -2.01 -2.05
C VAL A 70 -4.29 -3.16 -2.05
N ARG A 71 -5.44 -2.98 -1.40
CA ARG A 71 -6.58 -3.87 -1.61
C ARG A 71 -7.33 -3.48 -2.87
N ILE A 72 -7.53 -4.44 -3.76
CA ILE A 72 -8.40 -4.28 -4.94
C ILE A 72 -9.86 -4.63 -4.58
N PRO A 73 -10.88 -4.05 -5.24
CA PRO A 73 -12.29 -4.29 -4.90
C PRO A 73 -12.79 -5.72 -5.07
N LYS A 74 -12.12 -6.52 -5.90
CA LYS A 74 -12.45 -7.92 -6.20
C LYS A 74 -11.21 -8.64 -6.74
N PRO A 75 -11.11 -9.98 -6.67
CA PRO A 75 -9.98 -10.75 -7.21
C PRO A 75 -9.96 -10.73 -8.74
N ASP A 76 -9.49 -9.63 -9.32
CA ASP A 76 -9.47 -9.36 -10.75
C ASP A 76 -8.05 -9.00 -11.21
N PRO A 77 -7.43 -9.80 -12.11
CA PRO A 77 -6.08 -9.54 -12.63
C PRO A 77 -5.92 -8.17 -13.29
N TYR A 78 -6.97 -7.63 -13.93
CA TYR A 78 -6.92 -6.30 -14.53
C TYR A 78 -6.78 -5.22 -13.47
N LEU A 79 -7.54 -5.32 -12.37
CA LEU A 79 -7.43 -4.40 -11.24
C LEU A 79 -6.09 -4.55 -10.53
N ALA A 80 -5.59 -5.78 -10.38
CA ALA A 80 -4.27 -6.03 -9.81
C ALA A 80 -3.15 -5.37 -10.64
N CYS A 81 -3.17 -5.55 -11.97
CA CYS A 81 -2.23 -4.90 -12.87
C CYS A 81 -2.33 -3.36 -12.77
N MET A 82 -3.55 -2.84 -12.78
CA MET A 82 -3.81 -1.40 -12.69
C MET A 82 -3.22 -0.75 -11.43
N VAL A 83 -3.37 -1.37 -10.26
CA VAL A 83 -2.82 -0.79 -9.02
C VAL A 83 -1.30 -0.94 -8.95
N LEU A 84 -0.73 -2.03 -9.51
CA LEU A 84 0.71 -2.22 -9.62
C LEU A 84 1.35 -1.15 -10.53
N ASP A 85 0.73 -0.86 -11.69
CA ASP A 85 1.15 0.23 -12.57
C ASP A 85 1.04 1.61 -11.88
N GLY A 86 0.08 1.76 -10.97
CA GLY A 86 -0.07 2.92 -10.09
C GLY A 86 0.98 3.03 -8.97
N GLY A 87 1.93 2.09 -8.89
CA GLY A 87 3.00 2.11 -7.89
C GLY A 87 2.70 1.33 -6.60
N ALA A 88 1.62 0.53 -6.56
CA ALA A 88 1.45 -0.44 -5.49
C ALA A 88 2.63 -1.43 -5.48
N GLN A 89 3.08 -1.79 -4.29
CA GLN A 89 4.20 -2.73 -4.10
C GLN A 89 3.74 -4.12 -3.64
N GLY A 90 2.44 -4.26 -3.39
CA GLY A 90 1.76 -5.51 -3.14
C GLY A 90 0.26 -5.34 -3.29
N VAL A 91 -0.44 -6.45 -3.49
CA VAL A 91 -1.89 -6.48 -3.71
C VAL A 91 -2.53 -7.40 -2.69
N VAL A 92 -3.63 -6.95 -2.09
CA VAL A 92 -4.54 -7.77 -1.29
C VAL A 92 -5.79 -8.04 -2.12
N ALA A 93 -6.04 -9.31 -2.44
CA ALA A 93 -7.28 -9.73 -3.08
C ALA A 93 -8.30 -10.12 -1.98
N PRO A 94 -9.52 -9.56 -2.01
CA PRO A 94 -10.54 -9.88 -1.01
C PRO A 94 -11.28 -11.17 -1.36
N TYR A 95 -11.86 -11.82 -0.34
CA TYR A 95 -12.76 -12.98 -0.46
C TYR A 95 -12.19 -14.21 -1.21
N MET A 96 -10.93 -14.56 -0.92
CA MET A 96 -10.26 -15.75 -1.45
C MET A 96 -10.71 -17.05 -0.77
#